data_AF-A0A964KRV2-F1
#
_entry.id   AF-A0A964KRV2-F1
#
_cell.length_a   1.000
_cell.length_b   1.000
_cell.length_c   1.000
_cell.angle_alpha   90.00
_cell.angle_beta   90.00
_cell.angle_gamma   90.00
#
_symmetry.space_group_name_H-M   'P 1'
#
loop_
_entity.id
_entity.type
_entity.pdbx_description
1 polymer ?
#
loop_
_entity_poly.entity_id
_entity_poly.type
_entity_poly.pdbx_seq_one_letter_code
_entity_poly.pdbx_strand_id
1 'polypeptide(L)'
;MSSRPPRTRRVCSDVGRRSRWYKRSALCPQAIVVSPDFAAYLDVSRRFHALLGEVTPIVESGGLDEAFAYLTGIGPDGLSGYAAAEALRARVRSELGTRCPRASQDHARPQRLILTTRSQMD
;
A
#
# COMPACT_ATOMS: atom_id res chain seq x y z
N MET A 1 4.98 4.97 -27.86
CA MET A 1 5.50 6.21 -27.24
C MET A 1 4.32 6.93 -26.59
N SER A 2 4.07 6.70 -25.30
CA SER A 2 2.99 7.37 -24.58
C SER A 2 3.60 8.50 -23.75
N SER A 3 3.44 9.74 -24.22
CA SER A 3 3.85 10.94 -23.52
C SER A 3 2.91 11.16 -22.34
N ARG A 4 3.36 10.81 -21.13
CA ARG A 4 2.68 11.23 -19.89
C ARG A 4 2.58 12.77 -19.89
N PRO A 5 1.40 13.35 -19.60
CA PRO A 5 1.28 14.80 -19.48
C PRO A 5 2.13 15.29 -18.30
N PRO A 6 2.68 16.52 -18.36
CA PRO A 6 3.42 17.09 -17.26
C PRO A 6 2.48 17.27 -16.06
N ARG A 7 2.75 16.56 -14.96
CA ARG A 7 1.97 16.67 -13.73
C ARG A 7 1.97 18.12 -13.27
N THR A 8 0.77 18.69 -13.20
CA THR A 8 0.55 20.11 -12.97
C THR A 8 1.14 20.57 -11.64
N ARG A 9 1.73 21.76 -11.73
CA ARG A 9 2.61 22.44 -10.79
C ARG A 9 1.95 22.87 -9.47
N ARG A 10 2.84 22.98 -8.47
CA ARG A 10 2.72 23.52 -7.10
C ARG A 10 1.97 22.62 -6.14
N VAL A 11 2.75 21.91 -5.33
CA VAL A 11 2.30 21.51 -4.01
C VAL A 11 3.25 22.15 -2.99
N CYS A 12 2.67 22.50 -1.83
CA CYS A 12 3.23 23.20 -0.68
C CYS A 12 3.16 24.74 -0.68
N SER A 13 2.00 25.25 -0.25
CA SER A 13 1.88 26.49 0.52
C SER A 13 2.19 26.31 2.02
N ASP A 14 2.18 25.08 2.56
CA ASP A 14 2.10 24.85 4.01
C ASP A 14 3.30 24.17 4.69
N VAL A 15 4.42 23.99 3.98
CA VAL A 15 5.64 23.49 4.62
C VAL A 15 6.30 24.64 5.39
N GLY A 16 5.95 24.75 6.67
CA GLY A 16 6.48 25.79 7.55
C GLY A 16 8.01 25.86 7.51
N ARG A 17 8.57 27.08 7.50
CA ARG A 17 10.02 27.34 7.34
C ARG A 17 10.92 26.67 8.39
N ARG A 18 10.35 26.22 9.51
CA ARG A 18 11.07 25.47 10.56
C ARG A 18 11.12 23.96 10.33
N SER A 19 10.36 23.44 9.38
CA SER A 19 10.34 22.01 9.08
C SER A 19 11.67 21.53 8.49
N ARG A 20 12.06 20.28 8.78
CA ARG A 20 13.24 19.65 8.17
C ARG A 20 13.15 19.59 6.64
N TRP A 21 11.95 19.46 6.10
CA TRP A 21 11.68 19.41 4.67
C TRP A 21 12.03 20.73 3.97
N TYR A 22 11.71 21.88 4.57
CA TYR A 22 12.09 23.20 4.05
C TYR A 22 13.61 23.44 4.03
N LYS A 23 14.35 22.96 5.04
CA LYS A 23 15.82 23.08 5.06
C LYS A 23 16.48 22.22 3.97
N ARG A 24 15.84 21.12 3.58
CA ARG A 24 16.36 20.18 2.58
C ARG A 24 16.02 20.58 1.14
N SER A 25 14.92 21.31 0.92
CA SER A 25 14.61 21.88 -0.39
C SER A 25 15.63 22.92 -0.86
N ALA A 26 16.44 23.48 0.05
CA ALA A 26 17.58 24.31 -0.34
C ALA A 26 18.68 23.53 -1.10
N LEU A 27 18.80 22.21 -0.89
CA LEU A 27 19.74 21.35 -1.61
C LEU A 27 19.22 20.96 -3.00
N CYS A 28 17.91 20.95 -3.20
CA CYS A 28 17.26 20.63 -4.46
C CYS A 28 16.11 21.63 -4.73
N PRO A 29 16.41 22.84 -5.24
CA PRO A 29 15.42 23.90 -5.43
C PRO A 29 14.29 23.54 -6.41
N GLN A 30 14.55 22.60 -7.32
CA GLN A 30 13.58 22.05 -8.26
C GLN A 30 12.66 20.97 -7.67
N ALA A 31 12.88 20.54 -6.42
CA ALA A 31 12.09 19.50 -5.81
C ALA A 31 10.64 19.96 -5.58
N ILE A 32 9.69 19.15 -6.02
CA ILE A 32 8.26 19.34 -5.73
C ILE A 32 7.99 18.67 -4.39
N VAL A 33 7.58 19.46 -3.40
CA VAL A 33 7.16 18.93 -2.10
C VAL A 33 5.66 18.74 -2.14
N VAL A 34 5.18 17.55 -1.78
CA VAL A 34 3.74 17.24 -1.72
C VAL A 34 3.34 17.11 -0.26
N SER A 35 2.33 17.88 0.17
CA SER A 35 1.79 17.74 1.52
C SER A 35 1.04 16.41 1.62
N PRO A 36 1.28 15.60 2.66
CA PRO A 36 0.59 14.33 2.83
C PRO A 36 -0.88 14.55 3.23
N ASP A 37 -1.79 13.87 2.55
CA ASP A 37 -3.19 13.74 3.00
C ASP A 37 -3.34 12.47 3.86
N PHE A 38 -3.05 12.61 5.16
CA PHE A 38 -3.12 11.50 6.11
C PHE A 38 -4.51 10.89 6.23
N ALA A 39 -5.58 11.66 6.02
CA ALA A 39 -6.94 11.13 6.09
C ALA A 39 -7.20 10.15 4.95
N ALA A 40 -6.79 10.50 3.72
CA ALA A 40 -6.88 9.61 2.57
C ALA A 40 -6.03 8.34 2.77
N TYR A 41 -4.79 8.45 3.28
CA TYR A 41 -3.95 7.28 3.58
C TYR A 41 -4.61 6.34 4.60
N LEU A 42 -5.19 6.90 5.67
CA LEU A 42 -5.86 6.11 6.71
C LEU A 42 -7.13 5.42 6.21
N ASP A 43 -7.92 6.09 5.37
CA ASP A 43 -9.12 5.49 4.78
C ASP A 43 -8.76 4.29 3.89
N VAL A 44 -7.78 4.45 3.00
CA VAL A 44 -7.30 3.35 2.15
C VAL A 44 -6.73 2.20 2.98
N SER A 45 -5.94 2.52 4.02
CA SER A 45 -5.40 1.52 4.94
C SER A 45 -6.49 0.71 5.63
N ARG A 46 -7.53 1.36 6.16
CA ARG A 46 -8.66 0.69 6.81
C ARG A 46 -9.37 -0.27 5.86
N ARG A 47 -9.64 0.16 4.62
CA ARG A 47 -10.28 -0.70 3.62
C ARG A 47 -9.38 -1.87 3.22
N PHE A 48 -8.08 -1.65 3.10
CA PHE A 48 -7.11 -2.72 2.85
C PHE A 48 -7.12 -3.78 3.95
N HIS A 49 -7.05 -3.36 5.22
CA HIS A 49 -7.13 -4.28 6.37
C HIS A 49 -8.50 -4.97 6.48
N ALA A 50 -9.59 -4.30 6.09
CA ALA A 50 -10.92 -4.92 6.04
C ALA A 50 -11.00 -6.05 5.00
N LEU A 51 -10.48 -5.83 3.79
CA LEU A 51 -10.43 -6.86 2.74
C LEU A 51 -9.59 -8.07 3.16
N LEU A 52 -8.52 -7.87 3.93
CA LEU A 52 -7.74 -8.96 4.51
C LEU A 52 -8.57 -9.78 5.51
N GLY A 53 -9.31 -9.10 6.38
CA GLY A 53 -10.19 -9.72 7.39
C GLY A 53 -11.35 -10.53 6.81
N GLU A 54 -11.81 -10.21 5.60
CA GLU A 54 -12.80 -11.01 4.87
C GLU A 54 -12.25 -12.37 4.44
N VAL A 55 -10.94 -12.46 4.18
CA VAL A 55 -10.31 -13.69 3.69
C VAL A 55 -9.87 -14.58 4.85
N THR A 56 -9.30 -14.00 5.90
CA THR A 56 -8.83 -14.75 7.07
C THR A 56 -9.04 -13.94 8.35
N PRO A 57 -9.46 -14.57 9.45
CA PRO A 57 -9.53 -13.90 10.75
C PRO A 57 -8.14 -13.67 11.37
N ILE A 58 -7.09 -14.32 10.85
CA ILE A 58 -5.73 -14.24 11.41
C ILE A 58 -4.88 -13.29 10.56
N VAL A 59 -4.98 -12.00 10.89
CA VAL A 59 -4.22 -10.92 10.24
C VAL A 59 -3.39 -10.17 11.28
N GLU A 60 -2.10 -10.02 11.02
CA GLU A 60 -1.19 -9.17 11.79
C GLU A 60 -0.86 -7.91 10.97
N SER A 61 -1.11 -6.73 11.53
CA SER A 61 -0.74 -5.48 10.86
C SER A 61 0.77 -5.21 10.98
N GLY A 62 1.43 -4.99 9.85
CA GLY A 62 2.82 -4.51 9.77
C GLY A 62 2.92 -2.99 9.62
N GLY A 63 1.79 -2.30 9.40
CA GLY A 63 1.72 -0.87 9.17
C GLY A 63 0.44 -0.46 8.46
N LEU A 64 0.42 0.77 7.94
CA LEU A 64 -0.73 1.28 7.18
C LEU A 64 -0.93 0.49 5.88
N ASP A 65 0.18 0.16 5.22
CA ASP A 65 0.21 -0.45 3.90
C ASP A 65 0.75 -1.88 3.93
N GLU A 66 1.04 -2.44 5.10
CA GLU A 66 1.64 -3.77 5.25
C GLU A 66 0.85 -4.63 6.25
N ALA A 67 0.63 -5.88 5.88
CA ALA A 67 -0.03 -6.87 6.72
C ALA A 67 0.46 -8.28 6.42
N PHE A 68 0.33 -9.15 7.41
CA PHE A 68 0.61 -10.58 7.32
C PHE A 68 -0.68 -11.35 7.50
N ALA A 69 -1.00 -12.21 6.55
CA ALA A 69 -2.20 -13.03 6.56
C ALA A 69 -1.82 -14.51 6.57
N TYR A 70 -2.45 -15.28 7.46
CA TYR A 70 -2.33 -16.73 7.46
C TYR A 70 -3.40 -17.30 6.53
N LEU A 71 -2.94 -17.89 5.42
CA LEU A 71 -3.78 -18.36 4.32
C LEU A 71 -3.73 -19.88 4.14
N THR A 72 -3.22 -20.60 5.13
CA THR A 72 -3.20 -22.07 5.13
C THR A 72 -4.63 -22.61 5.22
N GLY A 73 -5.02 -23.49 4.29
CA GLY A 73 -6.30 -24.21 4.36
C GLY A 73 -7.55 -23.39 4.03
N ILE A 74 -7.41 -22.26 3.33
CA ILE A 74 -8.55 -21.38 2.98
C ILE A 74 -9.17 -21.78 1.63
N GLY A 75 -10.50 -21.99 1.61
CA GLY A 75 -11.32 -22.23 0.41
C GLY A 75 -11.99 -23.60 0.38
N PRO A 76 -13.16 -23.75 -0.29
CA PRO A 76 -13.91 -25.01 -0.36
C PRO A 76 -13.13 -26.19 -0.97
N ASP A 77 -12.08 -25.89 -1.74
CA ASP A 77 -11.25 -26.89 -2.45
C ASP A 77 -9.79 -26.93 -1.96
N GLY A 78 -9.47 -26.24 -0.85
CA GLY A 78 -8.08 -26.14 -0.37
C GLY A 78 -7.15 -25.41 -1.35
N LEU A 79 -7.64 -24.32 -1.97
CA LEU A 79 -6.82 -23.41 -2.78
C LEU A 79 -5.49 -23.19 -2.05
N SER A 80 -4.37 -23.33 -2.76
CA SER A 80 -3.08 -23.02 -2.15
C SER A 80 -3.17 -21.60 -1.58
N GLY A 81 -2.69 -21.35 -0.36
CA GLY A 81 -2.77 -20.02 0.26
C GLY A 81 -2.19 -18.93 -0.65
N TYR A 82 -1.30 -19.32 -1.55
CA TYR A 82 -0.78 -18.51 -2.64
C TYR A 82 -1.85 -18.07 -3.66
N ALA A 83 -2.74 -18.96 -4.10
CA ALA A 83 -3.86 -18.60 -4.99
C ALA A 83 -4.85 -17.64 -4.32
N ALA A 84 -5.16 -17.86 -3.03
CA ALA A 84 -5.99 -16.94 -2.25
C ALA A 84 -5.34 -15.55 -2.14
N ALA A 85 -4.02 -15.50 -1.92
CA ALA A 85 -3.28 -14.25 -1.90
C ALA A 85 -3.29 -13.51 -3.24
N GLU A 86 -3.16 -14.22 -4.37
CA GLU A 86 -3.26 -13.60 -5.70
C GLU A 86 -4.66 -13.09 -6.01
N ALA A 87 -5.72 -13.83 -5.61
CA ALA A 87 -7.10 -13.38 -5.74
C ALA A 87 -7.35 -12.11 -4.91
N LEU A 88 -6.89 -12.09 -3.66
CA LEU A 88 -6.98 -10.91 -2.81
C LEU A 88 -6.21 -9.73 -3.39
N ARG A 89 -5.02 -9.97 -3.95
CA ARG A 89 -4.20 -8.95 -4.62
C ARG A 89 -4.93 -8.31 -5.81
N ALA A 90 -5.63 -9.11 -6.59
CA ALA A 90 -6.44 -8.63 -7.70
C ALA A 90 -7.61 -7.77 -7.19
N ARG A 91 -8.30 -8.21 -6.13
CA ARG A 91 -9.39 -7.46 -5.49
C ARG A 91 -8.92 -6.12 -4.92
N VAL A 92 -7.83 -6.11 -4.17
CA VAL A 92 -7.23 -4.88 -3.63
C VAL A 92 -6.94 -3.87 -4.74
N ARG A 93 -6.43 -4.34 -5.89
CA ARG A 93 -6.19 -3.48 -7.04
C ARG A 93 -7.48 -2.94 -7.65
N SER A 94 -8.51 -3.77 -7.83
CA SER A 94 -9.77 -3.33 -8.43
C SER A 94 -10.58 -2.40 -7.52
N GLU A 95 -10.57 -2.65 -6.21
CA GLU A 95 -11.41 -1.92 -5.25
C GLU A 95 -10.73 -0.65 -4.71
N LEU A 96 -9.42 -0.68 -4.47
CA LEU A 96 -8.68 0.44 -3.88
C LEU A 96 -7.85 1.23 -4.90
N GLY A 97 -7.71 0.74 -6.13
CA GLY A 97 -6.87 1.36 -7.16
C GLY A 97 -5.37 1.31 -6.84
N THR A 98 -4.96 0.62 -5.78
CA THR A 98 -3.57 0.56 -5.33
C THR A 98 -2.83 -0.63 -5.93
N ARG A 99 -1.52 -0.45 -6.17
CA ARG A 99 -0.69 -1.55 -6.63
C ARG A 99 -0.23 -2.38 -5.44
N CYS A 100 -0.81 -3.57 -5.31
CA CYS A 100 -0.24 -4.61 -4.45
C CYS A 100 0.77 -5.45 -5.27
N PRO A 101 2.07 -5.48 -4.89
CA PRO A 101 3.06 -6.41 -5.42
C PRO A 101 2.68 -7.87 -5.11
N ARG A 102 3.33 -8.80 -5.83
CA ARG A 102 3.14 -10.24 -5.66
C ARG A 102 3.34 -10.62 -4.18
N ALA A 103 2.42 -11.42 -3.63
CA ALA A 103 2.57 -11.90 -2.27
C ALA A 103 3.86 -12.69 -2.14
N SER A 104 4.60 -12.46 -1.05
CA SER A 104 5.82 -13.20 -0.74
C SER A 104 5.59 -14.07 0.50
N GLN A 105 6.17 -15.26 0.48
CA GLN A 105 6.13 -16.15 1.62
C GLN A 105 7.12 -15.67 2.68
N ASP A 106 6.67 -15.68 3.93
CA ASP A 106 7.57 -15.41 5.04
C ASP A 106 8.47 -16.62 5.29
N HIS A 107 9.78 -16.43 5.13
CA HIS A 107 10.77 -17.48 5.31
C HIS A 107 10.86 -17.95 6.77
N ALA A 108 10.54 -17.08 7.75
CA ALA A 108 10.53 -17.45 9.15
C ALA A 108 9.25 -18.19 9.57
N ARG A 109 8.15 -18.00 8.82
CA ARG A 109 6.83 -18.58 9.09
C ARG A 109 6.18 -18.98 7.75
N PRO A 110 6.45 -20.18 7.21
CA PRO A 110 6.02 -20.54 5.84
C PRO A 110 4.50 -20.55 5.64
N GLN A 111 3.72 -20.60 6.71
CA GLN A 111 2.25 -20.53 6.66
C GLN A 111 1.71 -19.08 6.59
N ARG A 112 2.60 -18.09 6.60
CA ARG A 112 2.30 -16.66 6.64
C ARG A 112 2.72 -16.01 5.32
N LEU A 113 1.79 -15.27 4.71
CA LEU A 113 2.05 -14.49 3.50
C LEU A 113 2.10 -13.01 3.84
N ILE A 114 3.05 -12.30 3.23
CA ILE A 114 3.23 -10.85 3.38
C ILE A 114 2.50 -10.16 2.23
N LEU A 115 1.64 -9.21 2.59
CA LEU A 115 0.87 -8.40 1.66
C LEU A 115 1.20 -6.92 1.90
N THR A 116 1.65 -6.25 0.85
CA THR A 116 2.03 -4.84 0.89
C THR A 116 1.28 -4.06 -0.20
N THR A 117 0.73 -2.90 0.14
CA THR A 117 0.10 -1.99 -0.82
C THR A 117 1.03 -0.82 -1.07
N ARG A 118 1.83 -0.87 -2.15
CA ARG A 118 2.53 0.34 -2.57
C ARG A 118 1.55 1.25 -3.28
N SER A 119 1.10 2.29 -2.58
CA SER A 119 0.39 3.39 -3.21
C SER A 119 1.33 4.07 -4.21
N GLN A 120 1.16 3.80 -5.50
CA GLN A 120 1.50 4.80 -6.51
C GLN A 120 0.37 5.83 -6.45
N MET A 121 0.51 6.82 -5.59
CA MET A 121 -0.30 8.03 -5.71
C MET A 121 0.20 8.75 -6.96
N ASP A 122 -0.48 8.48 -8.07
CA ASP A 122 -0.23 9.14 -9.35
C ASP A 122 -0.93 10.50 -9.40
#